data_AF-A0A5F2B0Q7-F1
#
_entry.id   AF-A0A5F2B0Q7-F1
#
_cell.length_a   1.000
_cell.length_b   1.000
_cell.length_c   1.000
_cell.angle_alpha   90.00
_cell.angle_beta   90.00
_cell.angle_gamma   90.00
#
_symmetry.space_group_name_H-M   'P 1'
#
loop_
_entity.id
_entity.type
_entity.pdbx_description
1 polymer ?
#
loop_
_entity_poly.entity_id
_entity_poly.type
_entity_poly.pdbx_seq_one_letter_code
_entity_poly.pdbx_strand_id
1 'polypeptide(L)'
;TKSTSFLFFFFAILAFAPVLTGTYIDEYSLRYAAPALILSPVFLVFVAGFPKRGLTLSIFVLFLSIWFIGQKTSENPENTILRLFRTIPQEASCVDKIGKNRAISLVVADFWNAKRIRVFSEEKIPSVHVAYGTLEGSHTISNREWYLKDYSGTVAVLTEGLGAEHILEVYGKPSDQTQCGSKEFYFYEDSRKIREALRRPFQKTK
;
A
#
# COMPACT_ATOMS: atom_id res chain seq x y z
N THR A 1 19.48 -11.67 -31.92
CA THR A 1 19.15 -12.66 -30.87
C THR A 1 19.45 -12.17 -29.46
N LYS A 2 20.63 -11.61 -29.13
CA LYS A 2 20.90 -11.07 -27.77
C LYS A 2 20.05 -9.85 -27.39
N SER A 3 19.76 -8.95 -28.35
CA SER A 3 18.94 -7.74 -28.12
C SER A 3 17.46 -8.04 -27.86
N THR A 4 16.91 -9.09 -28.48
CA THR A 4 15.49 -9.46 -28.34
C THR A 4 15.20 -10.10 -26.99
N SER A 5 16.11 -10.93 -26.47
CA SER A 5 15.99 -11.50 -25.13
C SER A 5 16.10 -10.43 -24.04
N PHE A 6 17.05 -9.49 -24.17
CA PHE A 6 17.16 -8.36 -23.24
C PHE A 6 15.88 -7.53 -23.20
N LEU A 7 15.34 -7.17 -24.37
CA LEU A 7 14.11 -6.40 -24.47
C LEU A 7 12.92 -7.18 -23.88
N PHE A 8 12.80 -8.47 -24.13
CA PHE A 8 11.77 -9.32 -23.52
C PHE A 8 11.82 -9.29 -21.99
N PHE A 9 13.01 -9.49 -21.39
CA PHE A 9 13.15 -9.45 -19.92
C PHE A 9 12.90 -8.05 -19.36
N PHE A 10 13.40 -6.99 -20.01
CA PHE A 10 13.16 -5.62 -19.60
C PHE A 10 11.66 -5.27 -19.59
N PHE A 11 10.93 -5.73 -20.60
CA PHE A 11 9.48 -5.52 -20.71
C PHE A 11 8.67 -6.39 -19.75
N ALA A 12 9.09 -7.63 -19.49
CA ALA A 12 8.50 -8.45 -18.45
C ALA A 12 8.64 -7.76 -17.07
N ILE A 13 9.83 -7.22 -16.77
CA ILE A 13 10.05 -6.46 -15.53
C ILE A 13 9.15 -5.23 -15.48
N LEU A 14 9.02 -4.45 -16.55
CA LEU A 14 8.14 -3.27 -16.57
C LEU A 14 6.65 -3.62 -16.38
N ALA A 15 6.20 -4.78 -16.85
CA ALA A 15 4.82 -5.23 -16.65
C ALA A 15 4.58 -5.77 -15.22
N PHE A 16 5.53 -6.53 -14.67
CA PHE A 16 5.35 -7.18 -13.36
C PHE A 16 5.83 -6.34 -12.18
N ALA A 17 6.80 -5.45 -12.35
CA ALA A 17 7.34 -4.63 -11.27
C ALA A 17 6.27 -3.78 -10.57
N PRO A 18 5.32 -3.12 -11.26
CA PRO A 18 4.29 -2.34 -10.59
C PRO A 18 3.39 -3.18 -9.66
N VAL A 19 3.12 -4.42 -10.07
CA VAL A 19 2.33 -5.40 -9.30
C VAL A 19 3.13 -5.91 -8.10
N LEU A 20 4.41 -6.26 -8.32
CA LEU A 20 5.31 -6.78 -7.28
C LEU A 20 5.67 -5.72 -6.22
N THR A 21 5.81 -4.45 -6.61
CA THR A 21 6.13 -3.34 -5.69
C THR A 21 4.89 -2.77 -4.99
N GLY A 22 3.69 -3.30 -5.27
CA GLY A 22 2.45 -2.83 -4.66
C GLY A 22 2.05 -1.42 -5.11
N THR A 23 2.53 -0.97 -6.26
CA THR A 23 2.03 0.28 -6.90
C THR A 23 0.67 0.09 -7.56
N TYR A 24 0.19 -1.15 -7.68
CA TYR A 24 -1.17 -1.49 -8.08
C TYR A 24 -2.07 -1.72 -6.86
N ILE A 25 -3.04 -0.82 -6.64
CA ILE A 25 -3.91 -0.80 -5.44
C ILE A 25 -5.39 -0.72 -5.84
N ASP A 26 -5.72 -0.05 -6.94
CA ASP A 26 -7.07 0.08 -7.50
C ASP A 26 -7.01 0.25 -9.05
N GLU A 27 -8.16 0.21 -9.73
CA GLU A 27 -8.27 0.45 -11.18
C GLU A 27 -7.66 1.80 -11.60
N TYR A 28 -7.63 2.79 -10.70
CA TYR A 28 -7.02 4.11 -10.95
C TYR A 28 -5.49 4.08 -10.88
N SER A 29 -4.90 3.18 -10.11
CA SER A 29 -3.45 2.99 -9.97
C SER A 29 -2.81 2.46 -11.26
N LEU A 30 -3.61 1.78 -12.08
CA LEU A 30 -3.26 1.24 -13.40
C LEU A 30 -2.72 2.33 -14.33
N ARG A 31 -3.12 3.60 -14.14
CA ARG A 31 -2.59 4.75 -14.91
C ARG A 31 -1.09 4.98 -14.75
N TYR A 32 -0.52 4.62 -13.60
CA TYR A 32 0.92 4.75 -13.36
C TYR A 32 1.71 3.62 -14.02
N ALA A 33 1.06 2.48 -14.29
CA ALA A 33 1.60 1.38 -15.07
C ALA A 33 1.18 1.43 -16.54
N ALA A 34 0.23 2.31 -16.93
CA ALA A 34 -0.35 2.37 -18.27
C ALA A 34 0.71 2.60 -19.37
N PRO A 35 1.74 3.45 -19.20
CA PRO A 35 2.80 3.56 -20.18
C PRO A 35 3.53 2.22 -20.36
N ALA A 36 3.83 1.50 -19.29
CA ALA A 36 4.44 0.18 -19.37
C ALA A 36 3.49 -0.83 -20.01
N LEU A 37 2.20 -0.84 -19.67
CA LEU A 37 1.22 -1.81 -20.17
C LEU A 37 0.79 -1.56 -21.63
N ILE A 38 0.82 -0.31 -22.10
CA ILE A 38 0.46 0.05 -23.49
C ILE A 38 1.68 0.05 -24.39
N LEU A 39 2.80 0.64 -23.95
CA LEU A 39 3.99 0.76 -24.80
C LEU A 39 4.73 -0.56 -24.90
N SER A 40 4.75 -1.40 -23.85
CA SER A 40 5.46 -2.68 -23.87
C SER A 40 4.92 -3.64 -24.95
N PRO A 41 3.60 -3.89 -25.09
CA PRO A 41 3.08 -4.72 -26.17
C PRO A 41 3.32 -4.12 -27.56
N VAL A 42 3.13 -2.81 -27.73
CA VAL A 42 3.32 -2.12 -29.03
C VAL A 42 4.79 -2.19 -29.47
N PHE A 43 5.73 -1.96 -28.55
CA PHE A 43 7.15 -2.07 -28.83
C PHE A 43 7.60 -3.52 -29.02
N LEU A 44 7.04 -4.48 -28.28
CA LEU A 44 7.34 -5.92 -28.50
C LEU A 44 6.89 -6.37 -29.89
N VAL A 45 5.71 -5.92 -30.34
CA VAL A 45 5.23 -6.17 -31.71
C VAL A 45 6.14 -5.51 -32.75
N PHE A 46 6.58 -4.28 -32.50
CA PHE A 46 7.48 -3.53 -33.38
C PHE A 46 8.87 -4.17 -33.49
N VAL A 47 9.48 -4.52 -32.35
CA VAL A 47 10.83 -5.12 -32.25
C VAL A 47 10.84 -6.57 -32.73
N ALA A 48 9.78 -7.34 -32.48
CA ALA A 48 9.69 -8.71 -32.97
C ALA A 48 9.68 -8.77 -34.50
N GLY A 49 9.26 -7.68 -35.18
CA GLY A 49 9.29 -7.58 -36.64
C GLY A 49 8.38 -8.63 -37.30
N PHE A 50 7.10 -8.69 -36.90
CA PHE A 50 6.06 -9.62 -37.40
C PHE A 50 6.54 -10.93 -38.07
N PRO A 51 7.33 -11.81 -37.42
CA PRO A 51 7.71 -13.07 -38.01
C PRO A 51 6.79 -14.13 -37.42
N LYS A 52 5.98 -14.74 -38.29
CA LYS A 52 5.05 -15.84 -38.00
C LYS A 52 3.71 -15.39 -37.41
N ARG A 53 2.72 -15.24 -38.30
CA ARG A 53 1.29 -15.03 -38.01
C ARG A 53 0.74 -15.90 -36.87
N GLY A 54 1.27 -17.11 -36.68
CA GLY A 54 0.86 -18.01 -35.59
C GLY A 54 1.19 -17.48 -34.19
N LEU A 55 2.37 -16.87 -33.99
CA LEU A 55 2.79 -16.37 -32.67
C LEU A 55 1.93 -15.20 -32.23
N THR A 56 1.67 -14.26 -33.14
CA THR A 56 0.80 -13.10 -32.87
C THR A 56 -0.63 -13.52 -32.57
N LEU A 57 -1.14 -14.54 -33.27
CA LEU A 57 -2.48 -15.08 -33.05
C LEU A 57 -2.56 -15.84 -31.71
N SER A 58 -1.53 -16.60 -31.35
CA SER A 58 -1.42 -17.24 -30.04
C SER A 58 -1.33 -16.24 -28.89
N ILE A 59 -0.56 -15.15 -29.02
CA ILE A 59 -0.49 -14.09 -28.01
C ILE A 59 -1.83 -13.37 -27.88
N PHE A 60 -2.51 -13.09 -29.00
CA PHE A 60 -3.83 -12.46 -29.01
C PHE A 60 -4.91 -13.36 -28.37
N VAL A 61 -4.90 -14.65 -28.70
CA VAL A 61 -5.80 -15.64 -28.10
C VAL A 61 -5.49 -15.80 -26.61
N LEU A 62 -4.22 -15.84 -26.20
CA LEU A 62 -3.83 -15.87 -24.79
C LEU A 62 -4.32 -14.62 -24.05
N PHE A 63 -4.17 -13.44 -24.65
CA PHE A 63 -4.68 -12.18 -24.09
C PHE A 63 -6.21 -12.20 -23.93
N LEU A 64 -6.95 -12.63 -24.95
CA LEU A 64 -8.40 -12.81 -24.87
C LEU A 64 -8.81 -13.86 -23.83
N SER A 65 -8.04 -14.93 -23.69
CA SER A 65 -8.28 -15.98 -22.70
C SER A 65 -8.12 -15.43 -21.28
N ILE A 66 -7.03 -14.70 -21.03
CA ILE A 66 -6.76 -14.06 -19.73
C ILE A 66 -7.84 -13.01 -19.43
N TRP A 67 -8.24 -12.22 -20.43
CA TRP A 67 -9.33 -11.25 -20.31
C TRP A 67 -10.66 -11.91 -19.94
N PHE A 68 -11.02 -13.01 -20.63
CA PHE A 68 -12.27 -13.73 -20.41
C PHE A 68 -12.30 -14.46 -19.06
N ILE A 69 -11.16 -14.99 -18.62
CA ILE A 69 -10.99 -15.55 -17.27
C ILE A 69 -11.10 -14.44 -16.21
N GLY A 70 -10.52 -13.27 -16.47
CA GLY A 70 -10.63 -12.08 -15.61
C GLY A 70 -12.08 -11.62 -15.41
N GLN A 71 -12.91 -11.66 -16.45
CA GLN A 71 -14.33 -11.28 -16.34
C GLN A 71 -15.19 -12.28 -15.55
N LYS A 72 -14.81 -13.56 -15.49
CA LYS A 72 -15.65 -14.61 -14.88
C LYS A 72 -15.51 -14.74 -13.38
N THR A 73 -14.57 -14.02 -12.75
CA THR A 73 -14.31 -14.20 -11.32
C THR A 73 -14.96 -13.08 -10.51
N SER A 74 -16.24 -13.30 -10.21
CA SER A 74 -17.09 -12.46 -9.35
C SER A 74 -16.62 -12.42 -7.88
N GLU A 75 -15.76 -13.37 -7.46
CA GLU A 75 -15.13 -13.36 -6.14
C GLU A 75 -13.62 -13.17 -6.28
N ASN A 76 -13.20 -11.90 -6.29
CA ASN A 76 -11.83 -11.37 -6.18
C ASN A 76 -10.70 -12.41 -5.96
N PRO A 77 -10.29 -13.18 -7.00
CA PRO A 77 -9.23 -14.18 -6.92
C PRO A 77 -7.85 -13.53 -7.02
N GLU A 78 -7.80 -12.25 -7.42
CA GLU A 78 -6.59 -11.42 -7.48
C GLU A 78 -5.93 -11.39 -6.10
N ASN A 79 -6.72 -11.45 -5.02
CA ASN A 79 -6.20 -11.50 -3.66
C ASN A 79 -5.45 -12.80 -3.30
N THR A 80 -5.71 -13.94 -3.95
CA THR A 80 -5.16 -15.24 -3.52
C THR A 80 -3.77 -15.48 -4.11
N ILE A 81 -3.58 -15.23 -5.41
CA ILE A 81 -2.27 -15.40 -6.06
C ILE A 81 -1.32 -14.25 -5.67
N LEU A 82 -1.82 -13.01 -5.53
CA LEU A 82 -1.02 -11.90 -5.00
C LEU A 82 -0.67 -12.12 -3.52
N ARG A 83 -1.53 -12.75 -2.70
CA ARG A 83 -1.16 -13.18 -1.34
C ARG A 83 -0.01 -14.18 -1.33
N LEU A 84 0.00 -15.13 -2.26
CA LEU A 84 0.99 -16.22 -2.29
C LEU A 84 2.42 -15.74 -2.56
N PHE A 85 2.58 -14.63 -3.29
CA PHE A 85 3.89 -14.05 -3.64
C PHE A 85 4.21 -12.73 -2.92
N ARG A 86 3.29 -12.20 -2.09
CA ARG A 86 3.56 -10.98 -1.32
C ARG A 86 4.41 -11.31 -0.11
N THR A 87 5.66 -10.85 -0.12
CA THR A 87 6.40 -10.64 1.12
C THR A 87 5.65 -9.59 1.93
N ILE A 88 4.98 -10.01 3.02
CA ILE A 88 4.28 -9.09 3.91
C ILE A 88 5.33 -8.17 4.53
N PRO A 89 5.22 -6.83 4.37
CA PRO A 89 6.14 -5.90 4.98
C PRO A 89 6.16 -6.05 6.50
N GLN A 90 7.33 -5.83 7.11
CA GLN A 90 7.53 -6.05 8.54
C GLN A 90 6.54 -5.25 9.39
N GLU A 91 6.28 -3.99 9.06
CA GLU A 91 5.35 -3.13 9.78
C GLU A 91 3.90 -3.67 9.77
N ALA A 92 3.45 -4.25 8.65
CA ALA A 92 2.13 -4.88 8.56
C ALA A 92 2.07 -6.15 9.41
N SER A 93 3.10 -7.01 9.31
CA SER A 93 3.20 -8.23 10.13
C SER A 93 3.27 -7.93 11.62
N CYS A 94 3.98 -6.86 12.00
CA CYS A 94 4.07 -6.40 13.39
C CYS A 94 2.72 -5.91 13.90
N VAL A 95 2.01 -5.09 13.13
CA VAL A 95 0.66 -4.63 13.49
C VAL A 95 -0.30 -5.80 13.66
N ASP A 96 -0.26 -6.81 12.78
CA ASP A 96 -1.11 -7.99 12.91
C ASP A 96 -0.79 -8.80 14.18
N LYS A 97 0.50 -9.01 14.49
CA LYS A 97 0.92 -9.71 15.71
C LYS A 97 0.50 -8.97 16.98
N ILE A 98 0.68 -7.65 17.00
CA ILE A 98 0.30 -6.83 18.15
C ILE A 98 -1.23 -6.80 18.27
N GLY A 99 -1.94 -6.64 17.16
CA GLY A 99 -3.41 -6.62 17.09
C GLY A 99 -4.08 -7.88 17.63
N LYS A 100 -3.45 -9.05 17.45
CA LYS A 100 -3.92 -10.32 18.02
C LYS A 100 -3.82 -10.37 19.55
N ASN A 101 -2.83 -9.68 20.13
CA ASN A 101 -2.58 -9.68 21.57
C ASN A 101 -3.21 -8.48 22.29
N ARG A 102 -3.48 -7.38 21.56
CA ARG A 102 -3.99 -6.12 22.10
C ARG A 102 -4.95 -5.49 21.10
N ALA A 103 -6.11 -5.07 21.58
CA ALA A 103 -7.06 -4.33 20.77
C ALA A 103 -6.50 -2.94 20.41
N ILE A 104 -6.11 -2.77 19.14
CA ILE A 104 -5.70 -1.48 18.56
C ILE A 104 -6.83 -0.97 17.67
N SER A 105 -7.26 0.27 17.91
CA SER A 105 -8.33 0.90 17.13
C SER A 105 -7.82 1.60 15.86
N LEU A 106 -6.57 2.08 15.89
CA LEU A 106 -5.94 2.85 14.82
C LEU A 106 -4.41 2.75 14.90
N VAL A 107 -3.75 2.70 13.75
CA VAL A 107 -2.30 2.85 13.62
C VAL A 107 -1.95 4.16 12.91
N VAL A 108 -1.18 5.01 13.57
CA VAL A 108 -0.62 6.24 13.02
C VAL A 108 0.83 6.01 12.60
N ALA A 109 1.19 6.40 11.38
CA ALA A 109 2.54 6.25 10.86
C ALA A 109 2.85 7.30 9.79
N ASP A 110 4.09 7.29 9.29
CA ASP A 110 4.46 8.03 8.08
C ASP A 110 3.68 7.51 6.84
N PHE A 111 3.82 8.20 5.72
CA PHE A 111 3.05 7.88 4.51
C PHE A 111 3.28 6.45 4.02
N TRP A 112 4.53 6.00 3.95
CA TRP A 112 4.88 4.71 3.37
C TRP A 112 4.49 3.55 4.28
N ASN A 113 4.69 3.69 5.58
CA ASN A 113 4.32 2.69 6.56
C ASN A 113 2.81 2.61 6.71
N ALA A 114 2.10 3.74 6.82
CA ALA A 114 0.64 3.74 6.94
C ALA A 114 -0.03 3.06 5.74
N LYS A 115 0.47 3.35 4.53
CA LYS A 115 0.02 2.72 3.29
C LYS A 115 0.27 1.21 3.29
N ARG A 116 1.48 0.77 3.67
CA ARG A 116 1.83 -0.66 3.70
C ARG A 116 1.02 -1.41 4.76
N ILE A 117 0.86 -0.86 5.95
CA ILE A 117 0.02 -1.47 7.00
C ILE A 117 -1.41 -1.62 6.49
N ARG A 118 -1.99 -0.55 5.93
CA ARG A 118 -3.37 -0.57 5.44
C ARG A 118 -3.62 -1.59 4.31
N VAL A 119 -2.66 -1.79 3.43
CA VAL A 119 -2.80 -2.66 2.25
C VAL A 119 -2.47 -4.13 2.56
N PHE A 120 -1.55 -4.38 3.49
CA PHE A 120 -0.98 -5.72 3.72
C PHE A 120 -1.37 -6.36 5.07
N SER A 121 -1.92 -5.60 6.02
CA SER A 121 -2.39 -6.15 7.30
C SER A 121 -3.56 -7.11 7.09
N GLU A 122 -3.46 -8.30 7.67
CA GLU A 122 -4.53 -9.30 7.65
C GLU A 122 -5.64 -8.99 8.65
N GLU A 123 -5.29 -8.39 9.80
CA GLU A 123 -6.25 -7.97 10.82
C GLU A 123 -7.06 -6.74 10.39
N LYS A 124 -6.71 -6.13 9.24
CA LYS A 124 -7.39 -4.96 8.65
C LYS A 124 -7.50 -3.78 9.63
N ILE A 125 -6.49 -3.63 10.50
CA ILE A 125 -6.46 -2.52 11.46
C ILE A 125 -6.35 -1.21 10.68
N PRO A 126 -7.23 -0.22 10.93
CA PRO A 126 -7.16 1.05 10.25
C PRO A 126 -5.79 1.70 10.45
N SER A 127 -5.19 2.18 9.36
CA SER A 127 -3.95 2.96 9.42
C SER A 127 -4.07 4.27 8.65
N VAL A 128 -3.49 5.32 9.23
CA VAL A 128 -3.53 6.70 8.71
C VAL A 128 -2.14 7.33 8.73
N HIS A 129 -1.91 8.16 7.71
CA HIS A 129 -0.68 8.93 7.54
C HIS A 129 -0.78 10.27 8.27
N VAL A 130 0.28 10.65 8.98
CA VAL A 130 0.45 11.99 9.55
C VAL A 130 1.63 12.73 8.94
N ALA A 131 1.52 14.05 8.84
CA ALA A 131 2.60 14.90 8.35
C ALA A 131 3.79 14.86 9.33
N TYR A 132 4.99 14.61 8.81
CA TYR A 132 6.21 14.45 9.61
C TYR A 132 6.45 15.59 10.63
N GLY A 133 6.30 16.84 10.20
CA GLY A 133 6.66 18.01 11.03
C GLY A 133 5.59 18.49 12.00
N THR A 134 4.33 18.10 11.83
CA THR A 134 3.23 18.54 12.71
C THR A 134 2.54 17.38 13.43
N LEU A 135 2.75 16.15 12.95
CA LEU A 135 2.02 14.95 13.35
C LEU A 135 0.50 15.10 13.24
N GLU A 136 0.06 15.97 12.33
CA GLU A 136 -1.35 16.21 12.03
C GLU A 136 -1.80 15.37 10.84
N GLY A 137 -3.12 15.23 10.69
CA GLY A 137 -3.71 14.50 9.57
C GLY A 137 -3.33 15.12 8.22
N SER A 138 -2.90 14.30 7.27
CA SER A 138 -2.39 14.80 6.00
C SER A 138 -3.45 14.86 4.90
N HIS A 139 -3.51 15.98 4.18
CA HIS A 139 -4.32 16.14 2.97
C HIS A 139 -3.80 15.34 1.76
N THR A 140 -2.60 14.75 1.84
CA THR A 140 -2.04 13.92 0.76
C THR A 140 -2.87 12.65 0.53
N ILE A 141 -3.65 12.22 1.52
CA ILE A 141 -4.62 11.13 1.38
C ILE A 141 -6.01 11.74 1.17
N SER A 142 -6.65 11.42 0.04
CA SER A 142 -7.91 12.03 -0.40
C SER A 142 -9.15 11.70 0.45
N ASN A 143 -9.03 10.88 1.49
CA ASN A 143 -10.16 10.45 2.32
C ASN A 143 -10.14 11.09 3.71
N ARG A 144 -10.76 12.27 3.80
CA ARG A 144 -10.92 13.04 5.04
C ARG A 144 -11.63 12.26 6.15
N GLU A 145 -12.57 11.39 5.81
CA GLU A 145 -13.34 10.63 6.81
C GLU A 145 -12.44 9.71 7.65
N TRP A 146 -11.29 9.28 7.11
CA TRP A 146 -10.32 8.49 7.89
C TRP A 146 -9.70 9.27 9.05
N TYR A 147 -9.67 10.60 8.97
CA TYR A 147 -9.14 11.47 10.03
C TYR A 147 -10.23 11.97 10.98
N LEU A 148 -11.48 12.06 10.48
CA LEU A 148 -12.62 12.51 11.29
C LEU A 148 -13.28 11.39 12.08
N LYS A 149 -13.22 10.14 11.58
CA LYS A 149 -13.78 8.97 12.24
C LYS A 149 -13.33 8.88 13.69
N ASP A 150 -14.26 8.51 14.57
CA ASP A 150 -13.92 8.28 15.96
C ASP A 150 -13.40 6.85 16.15
N TYR A 151 -12.13 6.73 16.55
CA TYR A 151 -11.47 5.47 16.83
C TYR A 151 -11.43 5.27 18.35
N SER A 152 -12.48 4.66 18.90
CA SER A 152 -12.54 4.32 20.32
C SER A 152 -11.59 3.17 20.64
N GLY A 153 -10.53 3.45 21.39
CA GLY A 153 -9.57 2.45 21.86
C GLY A 153 -8.11 2.91 21.73
N THR A 154 -7.20 1.97 21.99
CA THR A 154 -5.75 2.21 21.94
C THR A 154 -5.29 2.57 20.54
N VAL A 155 -4.61 3.69 20.41
CA VAL A 155 -3.94 4.09 19.17
C VAL A 155 -2.48 3.68 19.25
N ALA A 156 -2.02 2.97 18.23
CA ALA A 156 -0.61 2.63 18.07
C ALA A 156 0.07 3.65 17.14
N VAL A 157 1.25 4.14 17.51
CA VAL A 157 2.05 5.06 16.71
C VAL A 157 3.36 4.37 16.37
N LEU A 158 3.63 4.18 15.08
CA LEU A 158 4.92 3.67 14.61
C LEU A 158 5.92 4.84 14.59
N THR A 159 7.01 4.73 15.36
CA THR A 159 7.94 5.85 15.57
C THR A 159 8.84 6.12 14.38
N GLU A 160 9.11 5.10 13.58
CA GLU A 160 9.92 5.19 12.37
C GLU A 160 9.30 6.17 11.36
N GLY A 161 10.12 7.13 10.91
CA GLY A 161 9.70 8.13 9.94
C GLY A 161 8.90 9.28 10.54
N LEU A 162 8.65 9.30 11.86
CA LEU A 162 7.96 10.38 12.59
C LEU A 162 8.84 11.04 13.67
N GLY A 163 9.84 10.32 14.20
CA GLY A 163 10.77 10.83 15.20
C GLY A 163 10.24 10.70 16.63
N ALA A 164 10.86 9.84 17.44
CA ALA A 164 10.40 9.51 18.79
C ALA A 164 10.25 10.74 19.71
N GLU A 165 11.25 11.63 19.74
CA GLU A 165 11.22 12.83 20.57
C GLU A 165 10.03 13.75 20.22
N HIS A 166 9.75 13.91 18.93
CA HIS A 166 8.66 14.76 18.47
C HIS A 166 7.28 14.15 18.78
N ILE A 167 7.15 12.83 18.69
CA ILE A 167 5.95 12.12 19.13
C ILE A 167 5.68 12.39 20.62
N LEU A 168 6.73 12.34 21.45
CA LEU A 168 6.60 12.62 22.88
C LEU A 168 6.24 14.09 23.16
N GLU A 169 6.73 15.02 22.35
CA GLU A 169 6.39 16.44 22.43
C GLU A 169 4.92 16.71 22.08
N VAL A 170 4.45 16.21 20.93
CA VAL A 170 3.12 16.53 20.40
C VAL A 170 2.03 15.66 21.01
N TYR A 171 2.23 14.35 21.06
CA TYR A 171 1.23 13.40 21.57
C TYR A 171 1.37 13.15 23.08
N GLY A 172 2.51 13.50 23.67
CA GLY A 172 2.81 13.24 25.07
C GLY A 172 3.38 11.85 25.31
N LYS A 173 3.50 11.50 26.59
CA LYS A 173 4.04 10.22 27.03
C LYS A 173 3.06 9.08 26.66
N PRO A 174 3.52 8.00 26.00
CA PRO A 174 2.69 6.84 25.72
C PRO A 174 2.36 6.06 27.00
N SER A 175 1.23 5.35 26.98
CA SER A 175 0.83 4.42 28.03
C SER A 175 1.78 3.22 28.10
N ASP A 176 2.24 2.76 26.94
CA ASP A 176 3.11 1.60 26.82
C ASP A 176 3.90 1.68 25.50
N GLN A 177 4.98 0.89 25.38
CA GLN A 177 5.78 0.81 24.17
C GLN A 177 6.22 -0.63 23.92
N THR A 178 6.31 -1.02 22.65
CA THR A 178 6.86 -2.33 22.29
C THR A 178 7.73 -2.26 21.06
N GLN A 179 8.66 -3.21 20.97
CA GLN A 179 9.55 -3.35 19.85
C GLN A 179 9.20 -4.63 19.07
N CYS A 180 9.06 -4.51 17.75
CA CYS A 180 8.80 -5.63 16.85
C CYS A 180 9.87 -5.65 15.74
N GLY A 181 10.90 -6.46 15.97
CA GLY A 181 12.12 -6.43 15.16
C GLY A 181 12.81 -5.07 15.27
N SER A 182 13.10 -4.45 14.13
CA SER A 182 13.65 -3.08 14.05
C SER A 182 12.62 -1.94 14.25
N LYS A 183 11.33 -2.25 14.40
CA LYS A 183 10.27 -1.23 14.50
C LYS A 183 9.86 -1.02 15.96
N GLU A 184 9.64 0.22 16.34
CA GLU A 184 9.16 0.58 17.67
C GLU A 184 7.76 1.20 17.57
N PHE A 185 6.87 0.77 18.47
CA PHE A 185 5.49 1.22 18.54
C PHE A 185 5.20 1.80 19.92
N TYR A 186 4.56 2.97 19.92
CA TYR A 186 4.04 3.62 21.11
C TYR A 186 2.52 3.45 21.17
N PHE A 187 2.00 3.12 22.35
CA PHE A 187 0.57 2.89 22.56
C PHE A 187 -0.02 3.99 23.42
N TYR A 188 -1.14 4.53 22.96
CA TYR A 188 -1.87 5.59 23.64
C TYR A 188 -3.28 5.11 23.92
N GLU A 189 -3.57 4.81 25.19
CA GLU A 189 -4.92 4.47 25.64
C GLU A 189 -5.80 5.74 25.71
N ASP A 190 -5.22 6.86 26.15
CA ASP A 190 -5.82 8.19 25.98
C ASP A 190 -5.39 8.81 24.65
N SER A 191 -6.20 8.59 23.62
CA SER A 191 -5.94 9.07 22.26
C SER A 191 -6.52 10.46 21.96
N ARG A 192 -6.93 11.25 22.97
CA ARG A 192 -7.54 12.59 22.75
C ARG A 192 -6.64 13.53 21.97
N LYS A 193 -5.38 13.70 22.39
CA LYS A 193 -4.41 14.56 21.71
C LYS A 193 -4.17 14.15 20.26
N ILE A 194 -4.04 12.83 20.03
CA ILE A 194 -3.86 12.29 18.68
C ILE A 194 -5.08 12.59 17.82
N ARG A 195 -6.30 12.33 18.33
CA ARG A 195 -7.54 12.64 17.59
C ARG A 195 -7.67 14.13 17.27
N GLU A 196 -7.32 15.01 18.19
CA GLU A 196 -7.32 16.46 17.95
C GLU A 196 -6.31 16.86 16.87
N ALA A 197 -5.07 16.35 16.93
CA ALA A 197 -4.03 16.61 15.93
C ALA A 197 -4.43 16.07 14.54
N LEU A 198 -5.00 14.86 14.46
CA LEU A 198 -5.48 14.29 13.22
C LEU A 198 -6.58 15.13 12.56
N ARG A 199 -7.45 15.75 13.36
CA ARG A 199 -8.59 16.53 12.86
C ARG A 199 -8.25 17.98 12.54
N ARG A 200 -7.21 18.56 13.16
CA ARG A 200 -6.87 19.98 13.07
C ARG A 200 -6.81 20.51 11.63
N PRO A 201 -6.16 19.85 10.65
CA PRO A 201 -6.08 20.35 9.27
C PRO A 201 -7.41 20.34 8.52
N PHE A 202 -8.40 19.65 9.07
CA PHE A 202 -9.72 19.45 8.47
C PHE A 202 -10.83 20.21 9.20
N GLN A 203 -10.55 20.75 10.38
CA GLN A 203 -11.46 21.65 11.08
C GLN A 203 -11.25 23.03 10.47
N LYS A 204 -12.22 23.49 9.66
CA LYS A 204 -12.20 24.85 9.12
C LYS A 204 -12.01 25.82 10.30
N THR A 205 -10.93 26.59 10.30
CA THR A 205 -10.94 27.89 10.96
C THR A 205 -12.12 28.65 10.39
N LYS A 206 -13.10 28.97 11.25
CA LYS A 206 -14.16 29.92 10.93
C LYS A 206 -13.56 31.32 10.82
#